data_AF-A0A1G6RPR0-F1
#
_entry.id   AF-A0A1G6RPR0-F1
#
_cell.length_a   1.000
_cell.length_b   1.000
_cell.length_c   1.000
_cell.angle_alpha   90.00
_cell.angle_beta   90.00
_cell.angle_gamma   90.00
#
_symmetry.space_group_name_H-M   'P 1'
#
loop_
_entity.id
_entity.type
_entity.pdbx_description
1 polymer ?
#
loop_
_entity_poly.entity_id
_entity_poly.type
_entity_poly.pdbx_seq_one_letter_code
_entity_poly.pdbx_strand_id
1 'polypeptide(L)'
;MPTENATATGGAPVTLFALHALGASAGSFDRLAERLDGRVRVEGIDLPGFGSAASMTDSSVAATVAHVVDHLAHRARGRWMLGGHSMGGKIAALVASRVLRGDAPLVGLAGMVLMAPSPPSPEPMSEERRERMLSWVAEGPLSDEDAETFLDQNTAERLDPAAHANAVADLRRTSPDAWRAWLDTGSRLDASAEVGTLDLPVLVLAGTDDDDLGASAQPGLLASVYPRARFVPLDDTGHLIPLERTAEAAAAIARFVDDEVLLGPSVPDDWAALIAGDRVDARVRGILNRRAVPDDRGYAPEVLDVAQLTLLREVADLVVPQDDAAIDVAARVDAQLARGEGDGWRSADLPPDPEAYRAGLDTLAAVWPTDPAEREDVLRAAIEGTTDARGALDAARLKIWLEDVRNDLVRQWLAHPASMARIGYDGFATGGTPIRGFVELRLGRREDWEPAGVGGTVTTGDSA
;
A
#
# COMPACT_ATOMS: atom_id res chain seq x y z
N MET A 1 -1.12 -1.27 -33.37
CA MET A 1 -2.07 -0.16 -33.13
C MET A 1 -2.21 -0.06 -31.63
N PRO A 2 -1.55 0.91 -30.96
CA PRO A 2 -1.67 1.02 -29.52
C PRO A 2 -3.08 1.51 -29.19
N THR A 3 -3.83 0.72 -28.44
CA THR A 3 -5.09 1.14 -27.84
C THR A 3 -4.78 2.22 -26.82
N GLU A 4 -5.31 3.42 -27.05
CA GLU A 4 -5.38 4.51 -26.09
C GLU A 4 -6.04 3.98 -24.82
N ASN A 5 -5.24 3.74 -23.78
CA ASN A 5 -5.78 3.55 -22.44
C ASN A 5 -6.46 4.85 -22.04
N ALA A 6 -7.73 4.71 -21.69
CA ALA A 6 -8.59 5.75 -21.18
C ALA A 6 -7.84 6.64 -20.20
N THR A 7 -7.72 7.92 -20.55
CA THR A 7 -7.34 8.99 -19.62
C THR A 7 -8.29 8.93 -18.43
N ALA A 8 -7.76 8.51 -17.28
CA ALA A 8 -8.48 8.51 -16.01
C ALA A 8 -9.03 9.92 -15.72
N THR A 9 -10.32 9.94 -15.42
CA THR A 9 -11.14 11.10 -15.09
C THR A 9 -10.63 11.84 -13.85
N GLY A 10 -10.25 13.12 -14.01
CA GLY A 10 -10.58 14.24 -13.09
C GLY A 10 -10.27 14.18 -11.59
N GLY A 11 -9.47 13.22 -11.09
CA GLY A 11 -9.07 13.13 -9.69
C GLY A 11 -7.85 13.99 -9.34
N ALA A 12 -7.73 14.40 -8.07
CA ALA A 12 -6.48 14.98 -7.57
C ALA A 12 -5.35 13.94 -7.65
N PRO A 13 -4.10 14.34 -7.98
CA PRO A 13 -2.99 13.40 -8.09
C PRO A 13 -2.68 12.74 -6.75
N VAL A 14 -2.30 11.46 -6.80
CA VAL A 14 -1.84 10.71 -5.62
C VAL A 14 -0.62 11.39 -5.01
N THR A 15 -0.57 11.45 -3.68
CA THR A 15 0.57 12.04 -2.95
C THR A 15 1.54 10.96 -2.49
N LEU A 16 2.83 11.13 -2.83
CA LEU A 16 3.97 10.40 -2.30
C LEU A 16 4.59 11.21 -1.15
N PHE A 17 4.42 10.74 0.09
CA PHE A 17 5.11 11.30 1.24
C PHE A 17 6.51 10.69 1.35
N ALA A 18 7.57 11.46 1.15
CA ALA A 18 8.93 10.94 0.97
C ALA A 18 9.83 11.23 2.19
N LEU A 19 10.44 10.18 2.73
CA LEU A 19 11.37 10.23 3.86
C LEU A 19 12.82 10.17 3.36
N HIS A 20 13.63 11.16 3.73
CA HIS A 20 14.98 11.35 3.19
C HIS A 20 16.04 10.40 3.80
N ALA A 21 17.20 10.31 3.15
CA ALA A 21 18.37 9.58 3.65
C ALA A 21 19.06 10.28 4.83
N LEU A 22 19.97 9.56 5.50
CA LEU A 22 20.87 10.14 6.50
C LEU A 22 21.64 11.32 5.89
N GLY A 23 21.67 12.46 6.58
CA GLY A 23 22.42 13.64 6.14
C GLY A 23 21.70 14.51 5.10
N ALA A 24 20.51 14.10 4.64
CA ALA A 24 19.70 14.84 3.68
C ALA A 24 18.54 15.58 4.38
N SER A 25 17.68 16.20 3.57
CA SER A 25 16.44 16.85 3.99
C SER A 25 15.28 16.53 3.02
N ALA A 26 14.07 16.98 3.35
CA ALA A 26 12.91 16.95 2.47
C ALA A 26 13.20 17.54 1.07
N GLY A 27 14.08 18.54 0.99
CA GLY A 27 14.47 19.19 -0.26
C GLY A 27 15.21 18.28 -1.25
N SER A 28 15.71 17.12 -0.80
CA SER A 28 16.29 16.11 -1.69
C SER A 28 15.31 15.58 -2.74
N PHE A 29 14.00 15.75 -2.51
CA PHE A 29 12.95 15.32 -3.42
C PHE A 29 12.39 16.42 -4.32
N ASP A 30 12.84 17.68 -4.20
CA ASP A 30 12.24 18.81 -4.94
C ASP A 30 12.34 18.61 -6.45
N ARG A 31 13.52 18.21 -6.94
CA ARG A 31 13.72 17.93 -8.37
C ARG A 31 12.91 16.73 -8.85
N LEU A 32 12.71 15.74 -7.98
CA LEU A 32 11.87 14.59 -8.27
C LEU A 32 10.40 15.04 -8.42
N ALA A 33 9.94 15.91 -7.52
CA ALA A 33 8.61 16.52 -7.58
C ALA A 33 8.40 17.31 -8.88
N GLU A 34 9.37 18.14 -9.26
CA GLU A 34 9.37 18.90 -10.51
C GLU A 34 9.29 17.99 -11.74
N ARG A 35 10.01 16.87 -11.75
CA ARG A 35 10.01 15.91 -12.87
C ARG A 35 8.72 15.09 -12.97
N LEU A 36 8.05 14.84 -11.85
CA LEU A 36 6.75 14.17 -11.85
C LEU A 36 5.63 15.08 -12.35
N ASP A 37 5.83 16.41 -12.33
CA ASP A 37 4.99 17.43 -12.97
C ASP A 37 3.50 17.27 -12.65
N GLY A 38 3.19 17.09 -11.37
CA GLY A 38 1.81 16.95 -10.89
C GLY A 38 1.13 15.63 -11.23
N ARG A 39 1.75 14.70 -11.97
CA ARG A 39 1.22 13.32 -12.14
C ARG A 39 1.21 12.57 -10.82
N VAL A 40 2.24 12.80 -10.02
CA VAL A 40 2.35 12.37 -8.62
C VAL A 40 2.79 13.59 -7.83
N ARG A 41 2.05 13.94 -6.78
CA ARG A 41 2.47 15.00 -5.87
C ARG A 41 3.51 14.41 -4.92
N VAL A 42 4.69 15.01 -4.82
CA VAL A 42 5.70 14.59 -3.83
C VAL A 42 5.72 15.58 -2.68
N GLU A 43 5.65 15.08 -1.45
CA GLU A 43 5.76 15.86 -0.22
C GLU A 43 6.87 15.26 0.64
N GLY A 44 8.05 15.89 0.65
CA GLY A 44 9.15 15.49 1.52
C GLY A 44 8.85 15.81 2.99
N ILE A 45 9.36 14.98 3.90
CA ILE A 45 9.23 15.17 5.35
C ILE A 45 10.63 15.25 5.95
N ASP A 46 10.94 16.37 6.62
CA ASP A 46 12.17 16.51 7.39
C ASP A 46 12.06 15.68 8.67
N LEU A 47 12.98 14.74 8.86
CA LEU A 47 13.01 13.86 10.02
C LEU A 47 13.67 14.56 11.23
N PRO A 48 13.32 14.20 12.48
CA PRO A 48 13.94 14.78 13.66
C PRO A 48 15.47 14.78 13.60
N GLY A 49 16.08 15.95 13.78
CA GLY A 49 17.52 16.14 13.69
C GLY A 49 18.08 16.46 12.30
N PHE A 50 17.22 16.59 11.30
CA PHE A 50 17.59 16.91 9.91
C PHE A 50 16.76 18.06 9.36
N GLY A 51 17.23 18.67 8.26
CA GLY A 51 16.42 19.64 7.52
C GLY A 51 15.96 20.83 8.38
N SER A 52 14.69 21.19 8.29
CA SER A 52 14.04 22.17 9.16
C SER A 52 13.76 21.65 10.59
N ALA A 53 13.78 20.34 10.79
CA ALA A 53 13.62 19.66 12.07
C ALA A 53 14.96 19.43 12.82
N ALA A 54 16.05 20.09 12.38
CA ALA A 54 17.40 19.90 12.93
C ALA A 54 17.52 20.20 14.43
N SER A 55 16.64 21.05 14.98
CA SER A 55 16.62 21.38 16.41
C SER A 55 15.83 20.40 17.28
N MET A 56 15.19 19.38 16.70
CA MET A 56 14.49 18.36 17.48
C MET A 56 15.49 17.46 18.21
N THR A 57 15.27 17.27 19.51
CA THR A 57 16.26 16.62 20.39
C THR A 57 16.10 15.10 20.50
N ASP A 58 14.91 14.56 20.23
CA ASP A 58 14.69 13.11 20.18
C ASP A 58 14.65 12.63 18.73
N SER A 59 15.76 12.01 18.31
CA SER A 59 15.94 11.43 16.97
C SER A 59 15.97 9.91 17.01
N SER A 60 15.44 9.29 18.08
CA SER A 60 15.29 7.84 18.15
C SER A 60 14.37 7.34 17.04
N VAL A 61 14.56 6.09 16.59
CA VAL A 61 13.69 5.48 15.57
C VAL A 61 12.21 5.58 15.97
N ALA A 62 11.89 5.35 17.23
CA ALA A 62 10.52 5.45 17.74
C ALA A 62 9.94 6.87 17.63
N ALA A 63 10.72 7.89 18.01
CA ALA A 63 10.30 9.29 17.89
C ALA A 63 10.16 9.72 16.42
N THR A 64 11.06 9.28 15.55
CA THR A 64 11.00 9.53 14.11
C THR A 64 9.76 8.91 13.48
N VAL A 65 9.43 7.65 13.82
CA VAL A 65 8.18 7.02 13.34
C VAL A 65 6.95 7.76 13.85
N ALA A 66 6.94 8.18 15.12
CA ALA A 66 5.83 8.95 15.68
C ALA A 66 5.65 10.31 14.98
N HIS A 67 6.76 11.00 14.70
CA HIS A 67 6.77 12.26 13.96
C HIS A 67 6.17 12.10 12.55
N VAL A 68 6.56 11.05 11.83
CA VAL A 68 6.01 10.77 10.48
C VAL A 68 4.52 10.44 10.55
N VAL A 69 4.09 9.61 11.51
CA VAL A 69 2.66 9.29 11.69
C VAL A 69 1.83 10.55 11.99
N ASP A 70 2.34 11.44 12.84
CA ASP A 70 1.68 12.70 13.16
C ASP A 70 1.58 13.63 11.93
N HIS A 71 2.66 13.77 11.16
CA HIS A 71 2.63 14.53 9.90
C HIS A 71 1.58 13.97 8.93
N LEU A 72 1.57 12.65 8.73
CA LEU A 72 0.61 11.99 7.85
C LEU A 72 -0.83 12.17 8.33
N ALA A 73 -1.11 12.11 9.63
CA ALA A 73 -2.47 12.26 10.16
C ALA A 73 -3.09 13.61 9.76
N HIS A 74 -2.27 14.67 9.74
CA HIS A 74 -2.70 16.00 9.36
C HIS A 74 -2.83 16.21 7.84
N ARG A 75 -2.12 15.44 7.02
CA ARG A 75 -1.86 15.76 5.61
C ARG A 75 -2.37 14.72 4.60
N ALA A 76 -2.31 13.44 4.95
CA ALA A 76 -2.71 12.35 4.06
C ALA A 76 -4.23 12.31 3.92
N ARG A 77 -4.71 12.38 2.67
CA ARG A 77 -6.14 12.34 2.32
C ARG A 77 -6.31 11.43 1.10
N GLY A 78 -7.48 10.80 0.98
CA GLY A 78 -7.75 9.80 -0.04
C GLY A 78 -6.66 8.73 -0.12
N ARG A 79 -6.28 8.41 -1.35
CA ARG A 79 -5.20 7.46 -1.67
C ARG A 79 -3.84 8.16 -1.61
N TRP A 80 -2.86 7.52 -0.97
CA TRP A 80 -1.50 8.04 -0.87
C TRP A 80 -0.45 6.93 -0.83
N MET A 81 0.81 7.31 -1.03
CA MET A 81 1.97 6.42 -0.97
C MET A 81 2.99 6.91 0.05
N LEU A 82 3.81 5.99 0.54
CA LEU A 82 4.95 6.29 1.40
C LEU A 82 6.26 5.99 0.69
N GLY A 83 7.16 6.95 0.65
CA GLY A 83 8.48 6.81 0.07
C GLY A 83 9.58 6.86 1.11
N GLY A 84 10.68 6.16 0.87
CA GLY A 84 11.82 6.16 1.78
C GLY A 84 13.14 6.00 1.05
N HIS A 85 14.07 6.92 1.29
CA HIS A 85 15.45 6.85 0.80
C HIS A 85 16.39 6.41 1.93
N SER A 86 17.15 5.33 1.73
CA SER A 86 18.15 4.85 2.72
C SER A 86 17.52 4.67 4.11
N MET A 87 17.99 5.40 5.13
CA MET A 87 17.40 5.50 6.47
C MET A 87 15.86 5.65 6.44
N GLY A 88 15.35 6.51 5.56
CA GLY A 88 13.92 6.73 5.37
C GLY A 88 13.16 5.46 4.96
N GLY A 89 13.82 4.50 4.32
CA GLY A 89 13.26 3.19 3.97
C GLY A 89 12.88 2.33 5.18
N LYS A 90 13.76 2.24 6.19
CA LYS A 90 13.46 1.52 7.46
C LYS A 90 12.33 2.20 8.22
N ILE A 91 12.35 3.53 8.30
CA ILE A 91 11.29 4.32 8.93
C ILE A 91 9.96 4.12 8.19
N ALA A 92 9.97 4.14 6.85
CA ALA A 92 8.78 3.91 6.04
C ALA A 92 8.18 2.52 6.28
N ALA A 93 9.01 1.49 6.41
CA ALA A 93 8.56 0.12 6.72
C ALA A 93 7.81 0.05 8.06
N LEU A 94 8.36 0.68 9.11
CA LEU A 94 7.75 0.75 10.44
C LEU A 94 6.42 1.51 10.42
N VAL A 95 6.37 2.65 9.71
CA VAL A 95 5.14 3.42 9.55
C VAL A 95 4.09 2.61 8.80
N ALA A 96 4.45 1.99 7.67
CA ALA A 96 3.55 1.16 6.87
C ALA A 96 2.97 0.00 7.68
N SER A 97 3.79 -0.70 8.48
CA SER A 97 3.33 -1.75 9.39
C SER A 97 2.28 -1.22 10.37
N ARG A 98 2.52 -0.07 11.03
CA ARG A 98 1.55 0.54 11.96
C ARG A 98 0.24 0.93 11.27
N VAL A 99 0.30 1.40 10.02
CA VAL A 99 -0.91 1.71 9.24
C VAL A 99 -1.68 0.44 8.91
N LEU A 100 -1.03 -0.59 8.36
CA LEU A 100 -1.70 -1.83 7.96
C LEU A 100 -2.18 -2.68 9.15
N ARG A 101 -1.58 -2.51 10.33
CA ARG A 101 -2.07 -3.07 11.59
C ARG A 101 -3.23 -2.27 12.21
N GLY A 102 -3.39 -1.01 11.79
CA GLY A 102 -4.38 -0.06 12.29
C GLY A 102 -3.99 0.64 13.59
N ASP A 103 -2.74 0.47 14.03
CA ASP A 103 -2.17 1.13 15.21
C ASP A 103 -2.02 2.65 14.96
N ALA A 104 -1.79 3.06 13.71
CA ALA A 104 -1.84 4.46 13.30
C ALA A 104 -3.28 4.86 12.88
N PRO A 105 -3.75 6.07 13.23
CA PRO A 105 -5.07 6.59 12.83
C PRO A 105 -5.04 7.09 11.38
N LEU A 106 -4.69 6.21 10.45
CA LEU A 106 -4.46 6.52 9.04
C LEU A 106 -5.13 5.48 8.16
N VAL A 107 -5.58 5.93 6.98
CA VAL A 107 -6.23 5.11 5.96
C VAL A 107 -5.75 5.58 4.59
N GLY A 108 -5.68 4.66 3.62
CA GLY A 108 -5.43 5.00 2.22
C GLY A 108 -3.98 4.80 1.74
N LEU A 109 -3.12 4.16 2.53
CA LEU A 109 -1.81 3.70 2.06
C LEU A 109 -1.99 2.67 0.93
N ALA A 110 -1.64 3.04 -0.29
CA ALA A 110 -1.85 2.22 -1.48
C ALA A 110 -0.56 1.66 -2.10
N GLY A 111 0.60 2.11 -1.67
CA GLY A 111 1.88 1.58 -2.14
C GLY A 111 3.07 2.31 -1.56
N MET A 112 4.27 1.81 -1.86
CA MET A 112 5.52 2.40 -1.41
C MET A 112 6.54 2.59 -2.54
N VAL A 113 7.36 3.63 -2.43
CA VAL A 113 8.50 3.90 -3.32
C VAL A 113 9.78 3.99 -2.50
N LEU A 114 10.62 2.97 -2.59
CA LEU A 114 11.84 2.86 -1.83
C LEU A 114 13.05 3.13 -2.75
N MET A 115 13.98 3.95 -2.29
CA MET A 115 15.18 4.34 -3.04
C MET A 115 16.40 3.95 -2.20
N ALA A 116 17.22 3.03 -2.68
CA ALA A 116 18.34 2.43 -1.95
C ALA A 116 18.03 2.23 -0.44
N PRO A 117 16.88 1.63 -0.08
CA PRO A 117 16.39 1.66 1.30
C PRO A 117 17.27 0.83 2.24
N SER A 118 17.42 1.30 3.47
CA SER A 118 17.85 0.45 4.57
C SER A 118 16.78 -0.59 4.86
N PRO A 119 17.13 -1.88 4.98
CA PRO A 119 16.15 -2.93 5.26
C PRO A 119 15.61 -2.82 6.69
N PRO A 120 14.48 -3.47 7.04
CA PRO A 120 14.05 -3.59 8.44
C PRO A 120 15.07 -4.32 9.32
N SER A 121 15.89 -5.20 8.76
CA SER A 121 17.00 -5.86 9.44
C SER A 121 18.17 -4.89 9.70
N PRO A 122 19.20 -5.31 10.47
CA PRO A 122 20.42 -4.52 10.61
C PRO A 122 21.10 -4.29 9.25
N GLU A 123 21.64 -3.08 9.06
CA GLU A 123 22.32 -2.74 7.81
C GLU A 123 23.60 -3.55 7.62
N PRO A 124 23.93 -3.97 6.39
CA PRO A 124 25.18 -4.65 6.04
C PRO A 124 26.42 -3.73 6.07
N MET A 125 26.45 -2.71 6.93
CA MET A 125 27.55 -1.74 7.04
C MET A 125 28.65 -2.24 7.99
N SER A 126 29.90 -2.22 7.51
CA SER A 126 31.09 -2.59 8.30
C SER A 126 31.32 -1.68 9.53
N GLU A 127 31.91 -2.24 10.59
CA GLU A 127 32.22 -1.46 11.79
C GLU A 127 33.26 -0.36 11.52
N GLU A 128 34.24 -0.61 10.66
CA GLU A 128 35.23 0.40 10.26
C GLU A 128 34.58 1.61 9.55
N ARG A 129 33.62 1.36 8.65
CA ARG A 129 32.86 2.43 7.98
C ARG A 129 32.04 3.23 8.99
N ARG A 130 31.40 2.54 9.94
CA ARG A 130 30.60 3.17 11.01
C ARG A 130 31.43 4.02 11.96
N GLU A 131 32.53 3.48 12.48
CA GLU A 131 33.45 4.22 13.35
C GLU A 131 34.00 5.46 12.66
N ARG A 132 34.34 5.34 11.36
CA ARG A 132 34.76 6.49 10.55
C ARG A 132 33.66 7.55 10.48
N MET A 133 32.43 7.17 10.13
CA MET A 133 31.30 8.11 10.04
C MET A 133 30.94 8.74 11.39
N LEU A 134 31.06 8.01 12.49
CA LEU A 134 30.86 8.55 13.84
C LEU A 134 31.93 9.59 14.21
N SER A 135 33.16 9.43 13.72
CA SER A 135 34.24 10.36 14.03
C SER A 135 34.04 11.75 13.43
N TRP A 136 33.33 11.87 12.31
CA TRP A 136 32.99 13.14 11.65
C TRP A 136 32.15 14.09 12.50
N VAL A 137 31.40 13.54 13.48
CA VAL A 137 30.58 14.34 14.39
C VAL A 137 31.13 14.37 15.82
N ALA A 138 32.36 13.91 16.05
CA ALA A 138 32.94 13.83 17.39
C ALA A 138 33.07 15.21 18.05
N GLU A 139 33.49 16.22 17.27
CA GLU A 139 33.78 17.58 17.74
C GLU A 139 32.65 18.59 17.43
N GLY A 140 31.53 18.14 16.84
CA GLY A 140 30.42 19.01 16.45
C GLY A 140 29.70 18.55 15.18
N PRO A 141 29.03 19.47 14.46
CA PRO A 141 28.47 19.21 13.13
C PRO A 141 29.54 18.79 12.11
N LEU A 142 29.11 18.12 11.04
CA LEU A 142 30.02 17.68 9.97
C LEU A 142 30.79 18.86 9.38
N SER A 143 32.09 18.66 9.16
CA SER A 143 32.94 19.61 8.43
C SER A 143 32.64 19.58 6.93
N ASP A 144 33.11 20.61 6.20
CA ASP A 144 33.00 20.63 4.73
C ASP A 144 33.78 19.44 4.11
N GLU A 145 34.94 19.08 4.66
CA GLU A 145 35.76 17.96 4.19
C GLU A 145 35.06 16.60 4.38
N ASP A 146 34.41 16.41 5.53
CA ASP A 146 33.66 15.18 5.81
C ASP A 146 32.38 15.09 4.96
N ALA A 147 31.71 16.23 4.72
CA ALA A 147 30.57 16.29 3.84
C ALA A 147 30.94 15.94 2.39
N GLU A 148 32.04 16.48 1.87
CA GLU A 148 32.56 16.12 0.55
C GLU A 148 32.93 14.63 0.48
N THR A 149 33.63 14.13 1.50
CA THR A 149 33.99 12.71 1.60
C THR A 149 32.75 11.82 1.61
N PHE A 150 31.68 12.21 2.30
CA PHE A 150 30.42 11.49 2.30
C PHE A 150 29.79 11.47 0.90
N LEU A 151 29.74 12.60 0.19
CA LEU A 151 29.18 12.65 -1.16
C LEU A 151 30.00 11.80 -2.13
N ASP A 152 31.32 11.94 -2.15
CA ASP A 152 32.22 11.17 -3.01
C ASP A 152 32.09 9.65 -2.78
N GLN A 153 31.77 9.21 -1.56
CA GLN A 153 31.56 7.80 -1.22
C GLN A 153 30.15 7.27 -1.55
N ASN A 154 29.18 8.16 -1.78
CA ASN A 154 27.77 7.77 -1.94
C ASN A 154 27.19 8.13 -3.31
N THR A 155 27.98 8.71 -4.22
CA THR A 155 27.57 9.01 -5.60
C THR A 155 28.49 8.33 -6.59
N ALA A 156 27.92 7.77 -7.67
CA ALA A 156 28.70 7.16 -8.75
C ALA A 156 29.41 8.22 -9.59
N GLU A 157 28.74 9.35 -9.80
CA GLU A 157 29.25 10.48 -10.56
C GLU A 157 29.10 11.78 -9.78
N ARG A 158 29.94 12.77 -10.09
CA ARG A 158 29.86 14.08 -9.47
C ARG A 158 28.49 14.71 -9.75
N LEU A 159 27.77 15.04 -8.68
CA LEU A 159 26.52 15.79 -8.75
C LEU A 159 26.71 17.13 -9.44
N ASP A 160 25.66 17.64 -10.08
CA ASP A 160 25.69 19.02 -10.59
C ASP A 160 25.91 20.03 -9.45
N PRO A 161 26.49 21.21 -9.72
CA PRO A 161 26.90 22.13 -8.68
C PRO A 161 25.79 22.57 -7.72
N ALA A 162 24.54 22.67 -8.18
CA ALA A 162 23.43 23.09 -7.33
C ALA A 162 22.95 21.96 -6.42
N ALA A 163 22.84 20.73 -6.93
CA ALA A 163 22.50 19.56 -6.10
C ALA A 163 23.60 19.30 -5.07
N HIS A 164 24.85 19.36 -5.50
CA HIS A 164 26.02 19.20 -4.64
C HIS A 164 26.03 20.23 -3.49
N ALA A 165 25.88 21.52 -3.81
CA ALA A 165 25.87 22.58 -2.79
C ALA A 165 24.73 22.41 -1.78
N ASN A 166 23.54 22.01 -2.24
CA ASN A 166 22.40 21.73 -1.35
C ASN A 166 22.67 20.52 -0.45
N ALA A 167 23.24 19.44 -1.00
CA ALA A 167 23.57 18.24 -0.24
C ALA A 167 24.63 18.53 0.85
N VAL A 168 25.68 19.31 0.52
CA VAL A 168 26.67 19.77 1.52
C VAL A 168 26.00 20.62 2.60
N ALA A 169 25.09 21.52 2.24
CA ALA A 169 24.37 22.36 3.21
C ALA A 169 23.47 21.54 4.16
N ASP A 170 22.86 20.45 3.67
CA ASP A 170 22.05 19.54 4.48
C ASP A 170 22.90 18.69 5.42
N LEU A 171 24.04 18.18 4.94
CA LEU A 171 25.00 17.44 5.75
C LEU A 171 25.52 18.31 6.91
N ARG A 172 25.92 19.55 6.65
CA ARG A 172 26.36 20.50 7.67
C ARG A 172 25.28 20.86 8.69
N ARG A 173 24.02 20.83 8.27
CA ARG A 173 22.86 21.15 9.12
C ARG A 173 22.39 19.96 9.95
N THR A 174 22.88 18.77 9.65
CA THR A 174 22.49 17.55 10.38
C THR A 174 22.94 17.63 11.83
N SER A 175 22.03 17.30 12.74
CA SER A 175 22.32 17.20 14.16
C SER A 175 23.34 16.09 14.44
N PRO A 176 24.45 16.37 15.15
CA PRO A 176 25.38 15.35 15.61
C PRO A 176 24.68 14.22 16.38
N ASP A 177 23.66 14.54 17.17
CA ASP A 177 22.94 13.55 17.97
C ASP A 177 22.07 12.64 17.10
N ALA A 178 21.46 13.18 16.05
CA ALA A 178 20.69 12.39 15.10
C ALA A 178 21.57 11.48 14.24
N TRP A 179 22.73 11.99 13.82
CA TRP A 179 23.75 11.21 13.13
C TRP A 179 24.21 10.02 13.98
N ARG A 180 24.55 10.25 15.25
CA ARG A 180 24.90 9.19 16.21
C ARG A 180 23.74 8.24 16.47
N ALA A 181 22.53 8.75 16.71
CA ALA A 181 21.35 7.93 16.98
C ALA A 181 21.08 6.92 15.85
N TRP A 182 21.26 7.34 14.60
CA TRP A 182 21.17 6.41 13.47
C TRP A 182 22.29 5.38 13.47
N LEU A 183 23.56 5.81 13.47
CA LEU A 183 24.71 4.89 13.32
C LEU A 183 24.90 3.93 14.50
N ASP A 184 24.63 4.38 15.73
CA ASP A 184 24.78 3.58 16.94
C ASP A 184 23.59 2.65 17.18
N THR A 185 22.38 3.07 16.79
CA THR A 185 21.15 2.33 17.12
C THR A 185 20.28 2.03 15.90
N GLY A 186 19.89 3.03 15.12
CA GLY A 186 18.92 2.87 14.02
C GLY A 186 19.37 1.91 12.91
N SER A 187 20.62 2.02 12.45
CA SER A 187 21.20 1.12 11.44
C SER A 187 21.35 -0.31 11.98
N ARG A 188 21.52 -0.48 13.29
CA ARG A 188 21.68 -1.78 13.97
C ARG A 188 20.36 -2.44 14.36
N LEU A 189 19.28 -1.68 14.41
CA LEU A 189 17.97 -2.17 14.84
C LEU A 189 17.47 -3.26 13.88
N ASP A 190 17.17 -4.43 14.44
CA ASP A 190 16.38 -5.44 13.74
C ASP A 190 14.89 -5.23 14.06
N ALA A 191 14.19 -4.65 13.10
CA ALA A 191 12.75 -4.42 13.14
C ALA A 191 11.98 -5.47 12.31
N SER A 192 12.63 -6.53 11.82
CA SER A 192 12.02 -7.48 10.87
C SER A 192 10.75 -8.12 11.43
N ALA A 193 10.75 -8.46 12.73
CA ALA A 193 9.60 -9.06 13.41
C ALA A 193 8.46 -8.04 13.67
N GLU A 194 8.78 -6.76 13.93
CA GLU A 194 7.79 -5.69 14.12
C GLU A 194 7.13 -5.31 12.79
N VAL A 195 7.93 -5.23 11.72
CA VAL A 195 7.44 -4.89 10.38
C VAL A 195 6.64 -6.05 9.78
N GLY A 196 7.17 -7.28 9.87
CA GLY A 196 6.56 -8.45 9.24
C GLY A 196 6.49 -8.33 7.72
N THR A 197 5.51 -9.02 7.12
CA THR A 197 5.24 -8.93 5.67
C THR A 197 4.32 -7.76 5.38
N LEU A 198 4.75 -6.90 4.45
CA LEU A 198 4.00 -5.77 3.92
C LEU A 198 3.54 -6.12 2.50
N ASP A 199 2.35 -6.72 2.42
CA ASP A 199 1.73 -7.15 1.17
C ASP A 199 0.94 -6.01 0.50
N LEU A 200 1.67 -5.12 -0.16
CA LEU A 200 1.16 -3.98 -0.94
C LEU A 200 2.09 -3.70 -2.13
N PRO A 201 1.67 -2.91 -3.14
CA PRO A 201 2.57 -2.47 -4.20
C PRO A 201 3.82 -1.79 -3.67
N VAL A 202 5.01 -2.22 -4.10
CA VAL A 202 6.28 -1.60 -3.73
C VAL A 202 7.18 -1.46 -4.96
N LEU A 203 7.69 -0.27 -5.20
CA LEU A 203 8.79 -0.03 -6.13
C LEU A 203 10.09 0.13 -5.35
N VAL A 204 11.11 -0.65 -5.68
CA VAL A 204 12.47 -0.51 -5.12
C VAL A 204 13.40 -0.07 -6.24
N LEU A 205 13.93 1.15 -6.11
CA LEU A 205 14.97 1.70 -6.98
C LEU A 205 16.32 1.55 -6.28
N ALA A 206 17.34 1.07 -6.97
CA ALA A 206 18.68 0.96 -6.41
C ALA A 206 19.75 1.14 -7.49
N GLY A 207 20.83 1.81 -7.13
CA GLY A 207 21.95 2.03 -8.03
C GLY A 207 22.79 0.78 -8.22
N THR A 208 23.37 0.59 -9.42
CA THR A 208 24.32 -0.50 -9.68
C THR A 208 25.67 -0.30 -9.01
N ASP A 209 26.00 0.96 -8.68
CA ASP A 209 27.30 1.39 -8.17
C ASP A 209 27.19 1.86 -6.70
N ASP A 210 26.05 1.55 -6.06
CA ASP A 210 25.90 1.62 -4.61
C ASP A 210 26.44 0.34 -3.98
N ASP A 211 27.13 0.49 -2.84
CA ASP A 211 27.85 -0.59 -2.17
C ASP A 211 26.88 -1.59 -1.51
N ASP A 212 26.79 -1.57 -0.18
CA ASP A 212 26.09 -2.59 0.60
C ASP A 212 24.55 -2.55 0.42
N LEU A 213 24.02 -1.47 -0.18
CA LEU A 213 22.60 -1.26 -0.47
C LEU A 213 22.29 -1.19 -1.97
N GLY A 214 23.24 -1.56 -2.82
CA GLY A 214 23.08 -1.55 -4.27
C GLY A 214 22.09 -2.58 -4.83
N ALA A 215 21.83 -2.45 -6.13
CA ALA A 215 20.76 -3.16 -6.81
C ALA A 215 20.82 -4.69 -6.70
N SER A 216 22.04 -5.25 -6.62
CA SER A 216 22.24 -6.69 -6.47
C SER A 216 21.87 -7.23 -5.07
N ALA A 217 21.99 -6.41 -4.04
CA ALA A 217 21.71 -6.78 -2.65
C ALA A 217 20.22 -6.68 -2.30
N GLN A 218 19.52 -5.69 -2.86
CA GLN A 218 18.14 -5.34 -2.49
C GLN A 218 17.15 -6.52 -2.52
N PRO A 219 17.12 -7.41 -3.54
CA PRO A 219 16.21 -8.55 -3.52
C PRO A 219 16.41 -9.47 -2.30
N GLY A 220 17.68 -9.73 -1.92
CA GLY A 220 18.01 -10.55 -0.76
C GLY A 220 17.66 -9.90 0.57
N LEU A 221 17.71 -8.57 0.63
CA LEU A 221 17.37 -7.79 1.83
C LEU A 221 15.86 -7.63 2.04
N LEU A 222 15.07 -7.60 0.95
CA LEU A 222 13.71 -7.05 0.99
C LEU A 222 12.60 -7.99 0.53
N ALA A 223 12.88 -9.03 -0.25
CA ALA A 223 11.82 -9.85 -0.88
C ALA A 223 10.91 -10.56 0.15
N SER A 224 11.42 -10.90 1.34
CA SER A 224 10.62 -11.49 2.42
C SER A 224 9.68 -10.50 3.11
N VAL A 225 10.03 -9.21 3.08
CA VAL A 225 9.23 -8.13 3.65
C VAL A 225 8.19 -7.66 2.64
N TYR A 226 8.58 -7.53 1.36
CA TYR A 226 7.76 -6.95 0.31
C TYR A 226 7.56 -7.96 -0.83
N PRO A 227 6.60 -8.89 -0.71
CA PRO A 227 6.40 -9.96 -1.70
C PRO A 227 6.03 -9.43 -3.10
N ARG A 228 5.45 -8.23 -3.17
CA ARG A 228 5.04 -7.55 -4.41
C ARG A 228 6.06 -6.50 -4.88
N ALA A 229 7.29 -6.52 -4.37
CA ALA A 229 8.31 -5.54 -4.74
C ALA A 229 8.79 -5.71 -6.19
N ARG A 230 8.80 -4.60 -6.93
CA ARG A 230 9.50 -4.47 -8.21
C ARG A 230 10.87 -3.86 -7.98
N PHE A 231 11.91 -4.65 -8.18
CA PHE A 231 13.30 -4.20 -8.08
C PHE A 231 13.76 -3.66 -9.44
N VAL A 232 14.11 -2.38 -9.47
CA VAL A 232 14.59 -1.69 -10.68
C VAL A 232 16.01 -1.21 -10.44
N PRO A 233 17.02 -1.82 -11.09
CA PRO A 233 18.38 -1.31 -11.09
C PRO A 233 18.44 0.00 -11.88
N LEU A 234 19.26 0.94 -11.41
CA LEU A 234 19.62 2.17 -12.10
C LEU A 234 21.11 2.12 -12.40
N ASP A 235 21.45 2.03 -13.68
CA ASP A 235 22.84 1.94 -14.14
C ASP A 235 23.61 3.23 -13.82
N ASP A 236 24.92 3.08 -13.58
CA ASP A 236 25.86 4.18 -13.31
C ASP A 236 25.38 5.08 -12.16
N THR A 237 24.78 4.51 -11.12
CA THR A 237 24.12 5.26 -10.03
C THR A 237 24.61 4.80 -8.68
N GLY A 238 24.97 5.75 -7.83
CA GLY A 238 25.31 5.50 -6.44
C GLY A 238 24.09 5.44 -5.53
N HIS A 239 24.30 5.84 -4.29
CA HIS A 239 23.32 5.76 -3.21
C HIS A 239 22.30 6.90 -3.26
N LEU A 240 22.63 8.07 -3.83
CA LEU A 240 21.81 9.29 -3.75
C LEU A 240 20.88 9.45 -4.96
N ILE A 241 20.05 8.43 -5.20
CA ILE A 241 19.14 8.32 -6.37
C ILE A 241 18.36 9.59 -6.69
N PRO A 242 17.69 10.29 -5.74
CA PRO A 242 16.95 11.52 -6.04
C PRO A 242 17.81 12.62 -6.68
N LEU A 243 19.11 12.63 -6.40
CA LEU A 243 20.08 13.61 -6.88
C LEU A 243 20.84 13.16 -8.13
N GLU A 244 21.04 11.84 -8.30
CA GLU A 244 21.87 11.27 -9.39
C GLU A 244 21.09 10.89 -10.65
N ARG A 245 19.89 10.29 -10.48
CA ARG A 245 19.05 9.77 -11.58
C ARG A 245 17.59 10.19 -11.43
N THR A 246 17.38 11.49 -11.21
CA THR A 246 16.06 12.06 -10.95
C THR A 246 15.05 11.76 -12.06
N ALA A 247 15.46 11.79 -13.34
CA ALA A 247 14.56 11.61 -14.46
C ALA A 247 14.10 10.14 -14.60
N GLU A 248 15.02 9.21 -14.45
CA GLU A 248 14.79 7.78 -14.48
C GLU A 248 13.92 7.35 -13.30
N ALA A 249 14.24 7.84 -12.10
CA ALA A 249 13.43 7.62 -10.90
C ALA A 249 12.01 8.15 -11.08
N ALA A 250 11.84 9.40 -11.55
CA ALA A 250 10.52 9.97 -11.83
C ALA A 250 9.72 9.14 -12.85
N ALA A 251 10.37 8.68 -13.92
CA ALA A 251 9.73 7.86 -14.93
C ALA A 251 9.31 6.49 -14.39
N ALA A 252 10.14 5.86 -13.55
CA ALA A 252 9.81 4.58 -12.91
C ALA A 252 8.64 4.73 -11.92
N ILE A 253 8.65 5.79 -11.12
CA ILE A 253 7.57 6.11 -10.17
C ILE A 253 6.25 6.37 -10.90
N ALA A 254 6.25 7.18 -11.96
CA ALA A 254 5.03 7.47 -12.71
C ALA A 254 4.41 6.17 -13.29
N ARG A 255 5.22 5.31 -13.92
CA ARG A 255 4.74 4.02 -14.44
C ARG A 255 4.20 3.12 -13.33
N PHE A 256 4.93 3.01 -12.21
CA PHE A 256 4.50 2.22 -11.07
C PHE A 256 3.15 2.69 -10.51
N VAL A 257 2.94 4.00 -10.43
CA VAL A 257 1.67 4.57 -9.96
C VAL A 257 0.51 4.16 -10.87
N ASP A 258 0.68 4.33 -12.18
CA ASP A 258 -0.36 3.99 -13.16
C ASP A 258 -0.65 2.48 -13.17
N ASP A 259 0.38 1.65 -13.06
CA ASP A 259 0.27 0.21 -13.19
C ASP A 259 -0.27 -0.49 -11.93
N GLU A 260 0.07 0.01 -10.74
CA GLU A 260 -0.13 -0.74 -9.48
C GLU A 260 -0.88 0.04 -8.39
N VAL A 261 -0.77 1.37 -8.36
CA VAL A 261 -1.28 2.17 -7.24
C VAL A 261 -2.66 2.73 -7.53
N LEU A 262 -2.94 3.11 -8.78
CA LEU A 262 -4.23 3.67 -9.20
C LEU A 262 -5.29 2.59 -9.49
N LEU A 263 -5.00 1.32 -9.24
CA LEU A 263 -5.94 0.21 -9.38
C LEU A 263 -6.98 0.15 -8.24
N GLY A 264 -8.15 -0.41 -8.53
CA GLY A 264 -9.24 -0.62 -7.58
C GLY A 264 -9.92 0.67 -7.08
N PRO A 265 -11.01 0.55 -6.33
CA PRO A 265 -11.80 1.71 -5.91
C PRO A 265 -11.11 2.48 -4.79
N SER A 266 -11.30 3.80 -4.76
CA SER A 266 -10.84 4.66 -3.65
C SER A 266 -11.89 4.73 -2.55
N VAL A 267 -11.45 4.72 -1.29
CA VAL A 267 -12.32 5.03 -0.15
C VAL A 267 -12.61 6.54 -0.14
N PRO A 268 -13.88 6.98 -0.09
CA PRO A 268 -14.20 8.41 -0.01
C PRO A 268 -13.62 9.07 1.27
N ASP A 269 -13.30 10.36 1.21
CA ASP A 269 -12.58 11.05 2.29
C ASP A 269 -13.31 11.06 3.64
N ASP A 270 -14.64 11.22 3.65
CA ASP A 270 -15.46 11.17 4.87
C ASP A 270 -15.49 9.77 5.49
N TRP A 271 -15.51 8.73 4.65
CA TRP A 271 -15.37 7.34 5.10
C TRP A 271 -13.96 7.01 5.58
N ALA A 272 -12.93 7.51 4.91
CA ALA A 272 -11.54 7.36 5.36
C ALA A 272 -11.33 8.05 6.72
N ALA A 273 -11.92 9.23 6.93
CA ALA A 273 -11.90 9.94 8.21
C ALA A 273 -12.62 9.14 9.32
N LEU A 274 -13.77 8.53 9.01
CA LEU A 274 -14.47 7.65 9.96
C LEU A 274 -13.61 6.45 10.37
N ILE A 275 -12.97 5.78 9.40
CA ILE A 275 -12.12 4.60 9.64
C ILE A 275 -10.86 4.99 10.46
N ALA A 276 -10.27 6.15 10.16
CA ALA A 276 -9.14 6.70 10.93
C ALA A 276 -9.53 7.14 12.35
N GLY A 277 -10.82 7.45 12.56
CA GLY A 277 -11.36 7.98 13.80
C GLY A 277 -11.34 7.02 14.99
N ASP A 278 -11.78 7.56 16.13
CA ASP A 278 -11.76 6.90 17.45
C ASP A 278 -12.94 5.95 17.70
N ARG A 279 -13.90 5.88 16.75
CA ARG A 279 -15.01 4.93 16.73
C ARG A 279 -14.66 3.56 16.15
N VAL A 280 -13.51 3.46 15.48
CA VAL A 280 -13.04 2.21 14.87
C VAL A 280 -11.88 1.67 15.69
N ASP A 281 -12.01 0.42 16.14
CA ASP A 281 -10.93 -0.27 16.85
C ASP A 281 -9.72 -0.46 15.94
N ALA A 282 -8.51 -0.42 16.50
CA ALA A 282 -7.26 -0.57 15.74
C ALA A 282 -7.25 -1.85 14.89
N ARG A 283 -7.76 -2.97 15.40
CA ARG A 283 -7.81 -4.23 14.65
C ARG A 283 -8.75 -4.13 13.45
N VAL A 284 -9.92 -3.51 13.63
CA VAL A 284 -10.89 -3.30 12.55
C VAL A 284 -10.30 -2.36 11.50
N ARG A 285 -9.68 -1.25 11.93
CA ARG A 285 -8.96 -0.31 11.05
C ARG A 285 -7.90 -1.01 10.22
N GLY A 286 -7.09 -1.87 10.85
CA GLY A 286 -6.06 -2.66 10.15
C GLY A 286 -6.64 -3.61 9.11
N ILE A 287 -7.77 -4.27 9.42
CA ILE A 287 -8.48 -5.12 8.44
C ILE A 287 -8.95 -4.28 7.25
N LEU A 288 -9.55 -3.12 7.49
CA LEU A 288 -10.04 -2.24 6.42
C LEU A 288 -8.90 -1.66 5.59
N ASN A 289 -7.78 -1.29 6.22
CA ASN A 289 -6.57 -0.83 5.52
C ASN A 289 -6.01 -1.90 4.59
N ARG A 290 -5.85 -3.15 5.07
CA ARG A 290 -5.39 -4.25 4.21
C ARG A 290 -6.33 -4.53 3.06
N ARG A 291 -7.65 -4.45 3.27
CA ARG A 291 -8.64 -4.64 2.21
C ARG A 291 -8.68 -3.51 1.18
N ALA A 292 -8.25 -2.30 1.57
CA ALA A 292 -8.16 -1.13 0.72
C ALA A 292 -6.84 -1.04 -0.08
N VAL A 293 -5.87 -1.92 0.21
CA VAL A 293 -4.66 -2.04 -0.62
C VAL A 293 -5.07 -2.48 -2.03
N PRO A 294 -4.50 -1.88 -3.09
CA PRO A 294 -4.76 -2.31 -4.46
C PRO A 294 -4.47 -3.80 -4.65
N ASP A 295 -5.39 -4.50 -5.34
CA ASP A 295 -5.23 -5.93 -5.66
C ASP A 295 -3.97 -6.16 -6.51
N ASP A 296 -3.39 -7.35 -6.42
CA ASP A 296 -2.21 -7.70 -7.21
C ASP A 296 -2.58 -8.00 -8.66
N ARG A 297 -2.18 -7.11 -9.57
CA ARG A 297 -2.37 -7.30 -11.02
C ARG A 297 -1.65 -8.54 -11.54
N GLY A 298 -0.56 -8.94 -10.87
CA GLY A 298 0.21 -10.14 -11.16
C GLY A 298 -0.27 -11.39 -10.43
N TYR A 299 -1.43 -11.36 -9.76
CA TYR A 299 -1.93 -12.48 -8.95
C TYR A 299 -1.92 -13.79 -9.75
N ALA A 300 -1.13 -14.75 -9.26
CA ALA A 300 -1.12 -16.12 -9.76
C ALA A 300 -2.03 -16.96 -8.87
N PRO A 301 -2.97 -17.72 -9.46
CA PRO A 301 -3.90 -18.50 -8.66
C PRO A 301 -3.18 -19.60 -7.89
N GLU A 302 -3.60 -19.82 -6.65
CA GLU A 302 -3.05 -20.78 -5.70
C GLU A 302 -3.85 -22.08 -5.65
N VAL A 303 -5.18 -21.99 -5.83
CA VAL A 303 -6.09 -23.15 -5.81
C VAL A 303 -6.64 -23.45 -7.20
N LEU A 304 -7.08 -22.41 -7.91
CA LEU A 304 -7.59 -22.49 -9.26
C LEU A 304 -6.44 -22.54 -10.28
N ASP A 305 -6.76 -22.96 -11.51
CA ASP A 305 -5.89 -22.66 -12.65
C ASP A 305 -6.25 -21.32 -13.30
N VAL A 306 -5.45 -20.89 -14.28
CA VAL A 306 -5.63 -19.60 -14.97
C VAL A 306 -6.97 -19.51 -15.70
N ALA A 307 -7.45 -20.61 -16.29
CA ALA A 307 -8.71 -20.63 -17.03
C ALA A 307 -9.90 -20.55 -16.06
N GLN A 308 -9.83 -21.28 -14.96
CA GLN A 308 -10.81 -21.28 -13.88
C GLN A 308 -10.90 -19.91 -13.21
N LEU A 309 -9.78 -19.27 -12.87
CA LEU A 309 -9.78 -17.91 -12.32
C LEU A 309 -10.36 -16.90 -13.31
N THR A 310 -10.02 -17.04 -14.61
CA THR A 310 -10.59 -16.18 -15.66
C THR A 310 -12.11 -16.33 -15.73
N LEU A 311 -12.63 -17.55 -15.75
CA LEU A 311 -14.06 -17.80 -15.72
C LEU A 311 -14.71 -17.25 -14.45
N LEU A 312 -14.08 -17.41 -13.28
CA LEU A 312 -14.61 -16.86 -12.03
C LEU A 312 -14.68 -15.33 -12.05
N ARG A 313 -13.72 -14.63 -12.68
CA ARG A 313 -13.79 -13.17 -12.91
C ARG A 313 -14.99 -12.81 -13.78
N GLU A 314 -15.25 -13.54 -14.86
CA GLU A 314 -16.41 -13.29 -15.72
C GLU A 314 -17.74 -13.56 -14.99
N VAL A 315 -17.80 -14.60 -14.14
CA VAL A 315 -18.95 -14.84 -13.26
C VAL A 315 -19.10 -13.69 -12.26
N ALA A 316 -18.00 -13.21 -11.67
CA ALA A 316 -18.00 -12.11 -10.72
C ALA A 316 -18.56 -10.82 -11.31
N ASP A 317 -18.18 -10.49 -12.55
CA ASP A 317 -18.67 -9.30 -13.26
C ASP A 317 -20.20 -9.31 -13.45
N LEU A 318 -20.80 -10.51 -13.56
CA LEU A 318 -22.26 -10.68 -13.65
C LEU A 318 -22.95 -10.69 -12.27
N VAL A 319 -22.30 -11.26 -11.26
CA VAL A 319 -22.88 -11.40 -9.91
C VAL A 319 -22.81 -10.08 -9.12
N VAL A 320 -21.69 -9.36 -9.25
CA VAL A 320 -21.46 -8.08 -8.60
C VAL A 320 -20.90 -7.09 -9.62
N PRO A 321 -21.74 -6.52 -10.50
CA PRO A 321 -21.30 -5.55 -11.49
C PRO A 321 -20.64 -4.32 -10.84
N GLN A 322 -19.52 -3.88 -11.38
CA GLN A 322 -18.75 -2.73 -10.90
C GLN A 322 -18.58 -1.71 -12.03
N ASP A 323 -19.01 -0.46 -11.82
CA ASP A 323 -19.05 0.57 -12.87
C ASP A 323 -17.70 1.29 -13.12
N ASP A 324 -16.76 1.18 -12.17
CA ASP A 324 -15.50 1.95 -12.12
C ASP A 324 -14.28 1.02 -11.87
N ALA A 325 -13.21 1.55 -11.24
CA ALA A 325 -12.07 0.78 -10.78
C ALA A 325 -12.52 -0.39 -9.88
N ALA A 326 -12.39 -1.60 -10.40
CA ALA A 326 -12.97 -2.80 -9.82
C ALA A 326 -12.06 -3.47 -8.79
N ILE A 327 -12.68 -4.14 -7.83
CA ILE A 327 -12.04 -5.10 -6.93
C ILE A 327 -11.94 -6.43 -7.67
N ASP A 328 -10.77 -7.07 -7.66
CA ASP A 328 -10.61 -8.43 -8.17
C ASP A 328 -11.14 -9.45 -7.16
N VAL A 329 -12.46 -9.50 -7.03
CA VAL A 329 -13.14 -10.36 -6.06
C VAL A 329 -12.88 -11.84 -6.31
N ALA A 330 -12.64 -12.25 -7.56
CA ALA A 330 -12.31 -13.62 -7.91
C ALA A 330 -10.94 -14.04 -7.38
N ALA A 331 -9.91 -13.19 -7.55
CA ALA A 331 -8.59 -13.43 -6.97
C ALA A 331 -8.66 -13.49 -5.44
N ARG A 332 -9.47 -12.64 -4.80
CA ARG A 332 -9.68 -12.67 -3.35
C ARG A 332 -10.36 -13.96 -2.88
N VAL A 333 -11.29 -14.51 -3.67
CA VAL A 333 -11.91 -15.82 -3.40
C VAL A 333 -10.87 -16.94 -3.55
N ASP A 334 -10.05 -16.95 -4.59
CA ASP A 334 -8.98 -17.96 -4.75
C ASP A 334 -8.00 -17.93 -3.56
N ALA A 335 -7.58 -16.74 -3.13
CA ALA A 335 -6.72 -16.57 -1.97
C ALA A 335 -7.42 -17.00 -0.66
N GLN A 336 -8.73 -16.77 -0.52
CA GLN A 336 -9.54 -17.27 0.60
C GLN A 336 -9.52 -18.81 0.64
N LEU A 337 -9.72 -19.45 -0.51
CA LEU A 337 -9.67 -20.91 -0.64
C LEU A 337 -8.29 -21.46 -0.26
N ALA A 338 -7.22 -20.80 -0.70
CA ALA A 338 -5.84 -21.18 -0.40
C ALA A 338 -5.55 -21.16 1.11
N ARG A 339 -6.11 -20.17 1.83
CA ARG A 339 -6.02 -20.07 3.29
C ARG A 339 -6.91 -21.05 4.04
N GLY A 340 -7.79 -21.78 3.35
CA GLY A 340 -8.80 -22.65 3.96
C GLY A 340 -9.83 -21.87 4.79
N GLU A 341 -10.05 -20.59 4.43
CA GLU A 341 -11.03 -19.74 5.07
C GLU A 341 -12.40 -19.95 4.41
N GLY A 342 -13.43 -20.13 5.24
CA GLY A 342 -14.80 -20.29 4.77
C GLY A 342 -15.77 -19.74 5.81
N ASP A 343 -17.06 -19.85 5.52
CA ASP A 343 -18.09 -19.34 6.43
C ASP A 343 -18.50 -20.29 7.55
N GLY A 344 -17.80 -21.42 7.63
CA GLY A 344 -18.03 -22.48 8.60
C GLY A 344 -19.13 -23.47 8.18
N TRP A 345 -19.73 -23.29 7.00
CA TRP A 345 -20.74 -24.18 6.44
C TRP A 345 -20.28 -24.73 5.08
N ARG A 346 -20.75 -25.93 4.77
CA ARG A 346 -20.55 -26.57 3.47
C ARG A 346 -21.69 -27.55 3.22
N SER A 347 -22.24 -27.55 2.01
CA SER A 347 -23.24 -28.56 1.64
C SER A 347 -22.64 -29.97 1.70
N ALA A 348 -23.40 -30.91 2.26
CA ALA A 348 -23.02 -32.33 2.29
C ALA A 348 -22.99 -32.97 0.89
N ASP A 349 -23.67 -32.35 -0.08
CA ASP A 349 -23.79 -32.84 -1.46
C ASP A 349 -22.63 -32.39 -2.37
N LEU A 350 -21.76 -31.51 -1.87
CA LEU A 350 -20.55 -31.05 -2.56
C LEU A 350 -19.30 -31.74 -2.00
N PRO A 351 -18.16 -31.74 -2.73
CA PRO A 351 -16.85 -32.04 -2.15
C PRO A 351 -16.36 -30.86 -1.28
N PRO A 352 -15.14 -30.92 -0.69
CA PRO A 352 -14.51 -29.76 -0.04
C PRO A 352 -14.36 -28.55 -1.00
N ASP A 353 -14.38 -27.33 -0.46
CA ASP A 353 -14.52 -26.10 -1.26
C ASP A 353 -13.49 -25.96 -2.39
N PRO A 354 -12.17 -26.22 -2.19
CA PRO A 354 -11.20 -26.17 -3.28
C PRO A 354 -11.47 -27.16 -4.43
N GLU A 355 -12.05 -28.33 -4.13
CA GLU A 355 -12.45 -29.31 -5.14
C GLU A 355 -13.78 -28.92 -5.79
N ALA A 356 -14.71 -28.37 -5.00
CA ALA A 356 -16.01 -27.93 -5.48
C ALA A 356 -15.88 -26.76 -6.47
N TYR A 357 -15.03 -25.77 -6.16
CA TYR A 357 -14.73 -24.65 -7.05
C TYR A 357 -14.16 -25.09 -8.39
N ARG A 358 -13.15 -25.97 -8.39
CA ARG A 358 -12.58 -26.51 -9.63
C ARG A 358 -13.61 -27.29 -10.43
N ALA A 359 -14.32 -28.23 -9.79
CA ALA A 359 -15.33 -29.05 -10.45
C ALA A 359 -16.50 -28.23 -11.02
N GLY A 360 -16.95 -27.20 -10.29
CA GLY A 360 -18.03 -26.32 -10.71
C GLY A 360 -17.64 -25.42 -11.87
N LEU A 361 -16.45 -24.80 -11.81
CA LEU A 361 -15.91 -23.99 -12.91
C LEU A 361 -15.70 -24.83 -14.17
N ASP A 362 -15.12 -26.03 -14.06
CA ASP A 362 -14.93 -26.93 -15.21
C ASP A 362 -16.28 -27.37 -15.82
N THR A 363 -17.28 -27.61 -14.98
CA THR A 363 -18.64 -27.95 -15.43
C THR A 363 -19.29 -26.78 -16.15
N LEU A 364 -19.20 -25.57 -15.59
CA LEU A 364 -19.78 -24.36 -16.17
C LEU A 364 -19.07 -23.95 -17.48
N ALA A 365 -17.76 -24.10 -17.54
CA ALA A 365 -16.93 -23.79 -18.71
C ALA A 365 -17.38 -24.55 -19.97
N ALA A 366 -17.93 -25.76 -19.83
CA ALA A 366 -18.39 -26.58 -20.95
C ALA A 366 -19.52 -25.94 -21.77
N VAL A 367 -20.26 -25.01 -21.18
CA VAL A 367 -21.38 -24.30 -21.82
C VAL A 367 -21.21 -22.78 -21.78
N TRP A 368 -20.07 -22.29 -21.28
CA TRP A 368 -19.85 -20.86 -21.12
C TRP A 368 -19.61 -20.18 -22.47
N PRO A 369 -20.43 -19.20 -22.86
CA PRO A 369 -20.40 -18.65 -24.21
C PRO A 369 -19.25 -17.64 -24.38
N THR A 370 -18.73 -17.60 -25.60
CA THR A 370 -17.73 -16.61 -25.99
C THR A 370 -18.33 -15.21 -26.15
N ASP A 371 -19.62 -15.10 -26.48
CA ASP A 371 -20.35 -13.84 -26.53
C ASP A 371 -20.75 -13.40 -25.11
N PRO A 372 -20.27 -12.24 -24.61
CA PRO A 372 -20.65 -11.73 -23.30
C PRO A 372 -22.16 -11.53 -23.12
N ALA A 373 -22.91 -11.25 -24.20
CA ALA A 373 -24.35 -11.03 -24.12
C ALA A 373 -25.14 -12.30 -23.76
N GLU A 374 -24.60 -13.49 -24.06
CA GLU A 374 -25.24 -14.78 -23.78
C GLU A 374 -24.89 -15.33 -22.38
N ARG A 375 -23.86 -14.77 -21.73
CA ARG A 375 -23.36 -15.28 -20.43
C ARG A 375 -24.38 -15.13 -19.30
N GLU A 376 -25.19 -14.08 -19.33
CA GLU A 376 -26.24 -13.86 -18.32
C GLU A 376 -27.28 -14.99 -18.33
N ASP A 377 -27.69 -15.44 -19.52
CA ASP A 377 -28.67 -16.51 -19.67
C ASP A 377 -28.11 -17.86 -19.21
N VAL A 378 -26.84 -18.15 -19.53
CA VAL A 378 -26.16 -19.37 -19.07
C VAL A 378 -25.99 -19.38 -17.55
N LEU A 379 -25.57 -18.25 -16.97
CA LEU A 379 -25.45 -18.11 -15.52
C LEU A 379 -26.82 -18.28 -14.84
N ARG A 380 -27.87 -17.65 -15.38
CA ARG A 380 -29.25 -17.76 -14.87
C ARG A 380 -29.73 -19.21 -14.90
N ALA A 381 -29.53 -19.93 -15.99
CA ALA A 381 -29.90 -21.35 -16.09
C ALA A 381 -29.16 -22.22 -15.06
N ALA A 382 -27.88 -21.94 -14.78
CA ALA A 382 -27.13 -22.63 -13.73
C ALA A 382 -27.68 -22.32 -12.33
N ILE A 383 -28.03 -21.06 -12.02
CA ILE A 383 -28.66 -20.65 -10.75
C ILE A 383 -30.02 -21.33 -10.56
N GLU A 384 -30.82 -21.43 -11.62
CA GLU A 384 -32.14 -22.04 -11.57
C GLU A 384 -32.08 -23.57 -11.49
N GLY A 385 -30.93 -24.17 -11.88
CA GLY A 385 -30.73 -25.62 -11.93
C GLY A 385 -31.29 -26.26 -13.21
N THR A 386 -31.46 -25.46 -14.26
CA THR A 386 -32.00 -25.88 -15.57
C THR A 386 -30.93 -25.93 -16.67
N THR A 387 -29.66 -25.71 -16.31
CA THR A 387 -28.53 -25.80 -17.22
C THR A 387 -28.39 -27.19 -17.84
N ASP A 388 -27.89 -27.23 -19.08
CA ASP A 388 -27.51 -28.44 -19.80
C ASP A 388 -26.01 -28.76 -19.68
N ALA A 389 -25.27 -28.00 -18.85
CA ALA A 389 -23.87 -28.23 -18.55
C ALA A 389 -23.60 -29.68 -18.13
N ARG A 390 -22.60 -30.29 -18.75
CA ARG A 390 -22.17 -31.65 -18.44
C ARG A 390 -20.77 -31.61 -17.87
N GLY A 391 -20.62 -32.12 -16.65
CA GLY A 391 -19.34 -32.15 -15.96
C GLY A 391 -19.39 -33.00 -14.69
N ALA A 392 -18.48 -32.72 -13.77
CA ALA A 392 -18.38 -33.44 -12.50
C ALA A 392 -19.57 -33.15 -11.55
N LEU A 393 -20.18 -31.97 -11.68
CA LEU A 393 -21.40 -31.60 -10.96
C LEU A 393 -22.59 -31.73 -11.91
N ASP A 394 -23.65 -32.41 -11.47
CA ASP A 394 -24.94 -32.34 -12.16
C ASP A 394 -25.61 -30.98 -11.94
N ALA A 395 -26.70 -30.69 -12.64
CA ALA A 395 -27.38 -29.39 -12.56
C ALA A 395 -27.84 -29.04 -11.13
N ALA A 396 -28.21 -30.03 -10.31
CA ALA A 396 -28.62 -29.80 -8.93
C ALA A 396 -27.44 -29.41 -8.04
N ARG A 397 -26.30 -30.11 -8.17
CA ARG A 397 -25.07 -29.78 -7.43
C ARG A 397 -24.43 -28.49 -7.92
N LEU A 398 -24.46 -28.22 -9.22
CA LEU A 398 -23.94 -26.96 -9.77
C LEU A 398 -24.71 -25.76 -9.23
N LYS A 399 -26.04 -25.88 -9.10
CA LYS A 399 -26.87 -24.86 -8.45
C LYS A 399 -26.45 -24.59 -7.01
N ILE A 400 -26.25 -25.64 -6.20
CA ILE A 400 -25.81 -25.51 -4.80
C ILE A 400 -24.42 -24.85 -4.76
N TRP A 401 -23.49 -25.32 -5.58
CA TRP A 401 -22.15 -24.74 -5.68
C TRP A 401 -22.19 -23.26 -6.06
N LEU A 402 -23.04 -22.88 -7.01
CA LEU A 402 -23.15 -21.49 -7.46
C LEU A 402 -23.79 -20.58 -6.42
N GLU A 403 -24.59 -21.11 -5.48
CA GLU A 403 -25.05 -20.38 -4.30
C GLU A 403 -23.87 -19.98 -3.41
N ASP A 404 -22.96 -20.91 -3.12
CA ASP A 404 -21.74 -20.66 -2.34
C ASP A 404 -20.82 -19.67 -3.05
N VAL A 405 -20.57 -19.86 -4.35
CA VAL A 405 -19.76 -18.92 -5.16
C VAL A 405 -20.31 -17.50 -5.13
N ARG A 406 -21.62 -17.33 -5.33
CA ARG A 406 -22.25 -16.00 -5.32
C ARG A 406 -22.14 -15.35 -3.95
N ASN A 407 -22.31 -16.13 -2.89
CA ASN A 407 -22.16 -15.66 -1.52
C ASN A 407 -20.71 -15.18 -1.25
N ASP A 408 -19.70 -15.96 -1.62
CA ASP A 408 -18.29 -15.58 -1.45
C ASP A 408 -17.94 -14.31 -2.26
N LEU A 409 -18.35 -14.23 -3.53
CA LEU A 409 -18.12 -13.06 -4.38
C LEU A 409 -18.74 -11.78 -3.79
N VAL A 410 -20.01 -11.86 -3.36
CA VAL A 410 -20.70 -10.73 -2.72
C VAL A 410 -20.04 -10.35 -1.40
N ARG A 411 -19.59 -11.33 -0.60
CA ARG A 411 -18.89 -11.07 0.66
C ARG A 411 -17.54 -10.40 0.45
N GLN A 412 -16.75 -10.84 -0.53
CA GLN A 412 -15.47 -10.21 -0.87
C GLN A 412 -15.68 -8.76 -1.31
N TRP A 413 -16.72 -8.50 -2.10
CA TRP A 413 -17.08 -7.14 -2.49
C TRP A 413 -17.52 -6.28 -1.29
N LEU A 414 -18.47 -6.76 -0.47
CA LEU A 414 -18.99 -6.06 0.71
C LEU A 414 -17.92 -5.83 1.80
N ALA A 415 -16.89 -6.66 1.83
CA ALA A 415 -15.79 -6.56 2.77
C ALA A 415 -14.90 -5.32 2.53
N HIS A 416 -14.90 -4.77 1.31
CA HIS A 416 -14.07 -3.63 0.93
C HIS A 416 -14.66 -2.29 1.43
N PRO A 417 -13.86 -1.40 2.05
CA PRO A 417 -14.38 -0.15 2.62
C PRO A 417 -15.02 0.80 1.59
N ALA A 418 -14.55 0.83 0.34
CA ALA A 418 -15.21 1.60 -0.72
C ALA A 418 -16.60 1.03 -1.09
N SER A 419 -16.78 -0.29 -1.04
CA SER A 419 -18.10 -0.91 -1.26
C SER A 419 -19.05 -0.63 -0.11
N MET A 420 -18.55 -0.71 1.14
CA MET A 420 -19.29 -0.30 2.33
C MET A 420 -19.76 1.14 2.21
N ALA A 421 -18.89 2.05 1.75
CA ALA A 421 -19.24 3.43 1.50
C ALA A 421 -20.33 3.58 0.43
N ARG A 422 -20.21 2.84 -0.67
CA ARG A 422 -21.17 2.85 -1.78
C ARG A 422 -22.58 2.41 -1.36
N ILE A 423 -22.69 1.47 -0.41
CA ILE A 423 -23.99 1.01 0.11
C ILE A 423 -24.43 1.73 1.39
N GLY A 424 -23.62 2.65 1.91
CA GLY A 424 -23.91 3.35 3.16
C GLY A 424 -23.84 2.47 4.42
N TYR A 425 -22.94 1.49 4.46
CA TYR A 425 -22.78 0.59 5.61
C TYR A 425 -21.63 1.02 6.52
N ASP A 426 -21.95 1.62 7.66
CA ASP A 426 -21.02 2.14 8.66
C ASP A 426 -20.96 1.30 9.94
N GLY A 427 -21.55 0.09 9.95
CA GLY A 427 -21.66 -0.77 11.13
C GLY A 427 -20.32 -1.18 11.77
N PHE A 428 -19.20 -1.00 11.06
CA PHE A 428 -17.84 -1.16 11.59
C PHE A 428 -17.44 -0.06 12.60
N ALA A 429 -18.15 1.06 12.65
CA ALA A 429 -17.92 2.20 13.54
C ALA A 429 -18.60 2.05 14.92
N THR A 430 -18.84 0.80 15.34
CA THR A 430 -19.46 0.46 16.64
C THR A 430 -18.45 0.03 17.70
N GLY A 431 -17.19 0.42 17.53
CA GLY A 431 -16.07 0.02 18.38
C GLY A 431 -15.43 1.19 19.12
N GLY A 432 -14.09 1.18 19.16
CA GLY A 432 -13.28 2.18 19.85
C GLY A 432 -13.12 1.91 21.35
N THR A 433 -12.39 2.81 22.02
CA THR A 433 -12.20 2.79 23.47
C THR A 433 -12.61 4.15 24.06
N PRO A 434 -13.74 4.23 24.81
CA PRO A 434 -14.68 3.15 25.11
C PRO A 434 -15.48 2.70 23.86
N ILE A 435 -16.03 1.48 23.93
CA ILE A 435 -16.93 0.95 22.90
C ILE A 435 -18.15 1.88 22.79
N ARG A 436 -18.44 2.33 21.57
CA ARG A 436 -19.56 3.22 21.25
C ARG A 436 -20.49 2.53 20.27
N GLY A 437 -21.76 2.37 20.62
CA GLY A 437 -22.81 1.94 19.69
C GLY A 437 -23.58 3.12 19.11
N PHE A 438 -24.54 2.82 18.24
CA PHE A 438 -25.54 3.77 17.75
C PHE A 438 -26.50 4.18 18.89
N VAL A 439 -26.80 5.48 19.01
CA VAL A 439 -27.82 5.99 19.93
C VAL A 439 -29.12 6.30 19.19
N GLU A 440 -29.02 6.82 17.97
CA GLU A 440 -30.14 6.96 17.04
C GLU A 440 -30.49 5.62 16.38
N LEU A 441 -31.75 5.21 16.51
CA LEU A 441 -32.27 3.94 15.96
C LEU A 441 -33.49 4.14 15.05
N ARG A 442 -33.92 5.38 14.81
CA ARG A 442 -35.05 5.70 13.94
C ARG A 442 -34.66 5.53 12.48
N LEU A 443 -35.55 4.91 11.71
CA LEU A 443 -35.37 4.71 10.28
C LEU A 443 -35.13 6.05 9.55
N GLY A 444 -34.08 6.09 8.72
CA GLY A 444 -33.76 7.24 7.86
C GLY A 444 -33.13 8.44 8.57
N ARG A 445 -32.72 8.27 9.84
CA ARG A 445 -31.96 9.27 10.60
C ARG A 445 -30.51 8.82 10.75
N ARG A 446 -29.58 9.78 10.67
CA ARG A 446 -28.15 9.60 10.92
C ARG A 446 -27.68 10.48 12.06
N GLU A 447 -26.67 10.03 12.77
CA GLU A 447 -25.92 10.77 13.78
C GLU A 447 -24.88 11.69 13.12
N ASP A 448 -24.45 12.73 13.83
CA ASP A 448 -23.56 13.78 13.28
C ASP A 448 -22.17 13.27 12.84
N TRP A 449 -21.76 12.13 13.40
CA TRP A 449 -20.48 11.49 13.07
C TRP A 449 -20.57 10.57 11.85
N GLU A 450 -21.78 10.19 11.43
CA GLU A 450 -21.96 9.33 10.27
C GLU A 450 -21.63 10.11 8.98
N PRO A 451 -21.07 9.45 7.96
CA PRO A 451 -20.79 10.07 6.66
C PRO A 451 -22.05 10.68 6.03
N ALA A 452 -21.88 11.75 5.25
CA ALA A 452 -23.02 12.56 4.80
C ALA A 452 -23.99 11.82 3.87
N GLY A 453 -23.51 10.79 3.18
CA GLY A 453 -24.30 9.93 2.29
C GLY A 453 -25.15 8.86 3.00
N VAL A 454 -25.00 8.67 4.31
CA VAL A 454 -25.77 7.67 5.08
C VAL A 454 -27.10 8.29 5.51
N GLY A 455 -28.18 8.10 4.75
CA GLY A 455 -29.53 8.54 5.15
C GLY A 455 -29.74 10.07 5.26
N GLY A 456 -30.87 10.50 5.84
CA GLY A 456 -31.24 11.92 5.97
C GLY A 456 -30.68 12.58 7.24
N THR A 457 -30.18 13.81 7.14
CA THR A 457 -29.64 14.60 8.28
C THR A 457 -30.69 14.88 9.35
N VAL A 458 -30.29 14.79 10.62
CA VAL A 458 -30.87 15.62 11.68
C VAL A 458 -30.07 16.91 11.71
N THR A 459 -30.68 18.04 11.36
CA THR A 459 -30.18 19.33 11.86
C THR A 459 -30.48 19.36 13.35
N THR A 460 -29.44 19.40 14.17
CA THR A 460 -29.59 19.62 15.62
C THR A 460 -30.30 20.97 15.84
N GLY A 461 -31.55 20.90 16.30
CA GLY A 461 -32.32 22.04 16.82
C GLY A 461 -33.42 22.60 15.89
N ASP A 462 -34.66 22.13 16.07
CA ASP A 462 -35.73 22.99 16.63
C ASP A 462 -36.95 22.15 17.08
N SER A 463 -37.24 22.28 18.38
CA SER A 463 -38.50 22.06 19.11
C SER A 463 -39.37 20.81 18.86
N ALA A 464 -39.51 19.97 19.90
CA ALA A 464 -40.77 19.77 20.63
C ALA A 464 -40.49 19.33 22.08
#